data_AF-A0A2N0AQK9-F1
#
_entry.id   AF-A0A2N0AQK9-F1
#
_cell.length_a   1.000
_cell.length_b   1.000
_cell.length_c   1.000
_cell.angle_alpha   90.00
_cell.angle_beta   90.00
_cell.angle_gamma   90.00
#
_symmetry.space_group_name_H-M   'P 1'
#
loop_
_entity.id
_entity.type
_entity.pdbx_description
1 polymer ?
#
loop_
_entity_poly.entity_id
_entity_poly.type
_entity_poly.pdbx_seq_one_letter_code
_entity_poly.pdbx_strand_id
1 'polypeptide(L)'
;MRILYLILTLSFFVSCLRFRVENLKEEILFRIPLGQTNESFEGVVVNQVLTNVPLTIPNSSNISAMADNKQAVIKLFDRNGRLDATLGNPDFKSISGIPHYPFRFGGIGIVAMNEDGDLIVQNRISTKGMELPQGQENLYKTYSGAFSTQGTTVLPSFLVQISQKGVVKFMLGASGKNTEPFRYIEFILPGEGEKLFVYHRIAEEMRLSYFEEGELKGNLKESGLDVFASNDSKEYDITLDKLLPHPEGEYVLGSFSYYSKKDKRFKFRRIFRFVFDSKSSEFLKEIQDPSEILFSIRNNGEFYIWETEDGGNAARLQVHDKEGNHINNKRIPFSSPRGQWRETYTDAFDNIYSVRIRAGALEVYRWI
;
A
#
# COMPACT_ATOMS: atom_id res chain seq x y z
N MET A 1 54.83 0.10 -2.28
CA MET A 1 54.08 1.38 -2.17
C MET A 1 53.17 1.68 -3.36
N ARG A 2 53.64 1.68 -4.62
CA ARG A 2 52.80 2.03 -5.79
C ARG A 2 51.52 1.18 -5.96
N ILE A 3 51.60 -0.13 -5.72
CA ILE A 3 50.43 -1.04 -5.79
C ILE A 3 49.42 -0.76 -4.67
N LEU A 4 49.90 -0.43 -3.46
CA LEU A 4 49.04 -0.08 -2.33
C LEU A 4 48.27 1.22 -2.58
N TYR A 5 48.92 2.21 -3.20
CA TYR A 5 48.26 3.45 -3.62
C TYR A 5 47.23 3.23 -4.73
N LEU A 6 47.51 2.34 -5.69
CA LEU A 6 46.58 2.01 -6.77
C LEU A 6 45.33 1.27 -6.25
N ILE A 7 45.52 0.36 -5.28
CA ILE A 7 44.42 -0.34 -4.60
C ILE A 7 43.62 0.66 -3.74
N LEU A 8 44.28 1.57 -3.02
CA LEU A 8 43.58 2.60 -2.24
C LEU A 8 42.76 3.53 -3.13
N THR A 9 43.32 4.02 -4.24
CA THR A 9 42.57 4.90 -5.16
C THR A 9 41.42 4.17 -5.81
N LEU A 10 41.59 2.91 -6.23
CA LEU A 10 40.49 2.10 -6.77
C LEU A 10 39.38 1.90 -5.72
N SER A 11 39.74 1.62 -4.46
CA SER A 11 38.80 1.51 -3.34
C SER A 11 38.07 2.82 -3.06
N PHE A 12 38.73 3.98 -3.21
CA PHE A 12 38.11 5.31 -3.07
C PHE A 12 37.14 5.63 -4.23
N PHE A 13 37.43 5.21 -5.46
CA PHE A 13 36.51 5.40 -6.59
C PHE A 13 35.30 4.46 -6.51
N VAL A 14 35.47 3.24 -6.02
CA VAL A 14 34.38 2.28 -5.82
C VAL A 14 33.47 2.70 -4.65
N SER A 15 34.03 3.31 -3.59
CA SER A 15 33.23 3.83 -2.48
C SER A 15 32.46 5.11 -2.85
N CYS A 16 33.02 5.99 -3.68
CA CYS A 16 32.31 7.18 -4.18
C CYS A 16 31.11 6.84 -5.09
N LEU A 17 31.16 5.73 -5.83
CA LEU A 17 30.04 5.28 -6.67
C LEU A 17 28.82 4.82 -5.83
N ARG A 18 29.03 4.33 -4.60
CA ARG A 18 27.95 3.88 -3.70
C ARG A 18 27.07 5.02 -3.15
N PHE A 19 27.48 6.28 -3.31
CA PHE A 19 26.75 7.45 -2.82
C PHE A 19 26.16 8.33 -3.93
N ARG A 20 26.19 7.87 -5.18
CA ARG A 20 25.54 8.58 -6.28
C ARG A 20 24.02 8.43 -6.14
N VAL A 21 23.31 9.55 -6.09
CA VAL A 21 21.84 9.55 -6.10
C VAL A 21 21.35 9.52 -7.55
N GLU A 22 20.61 8.48 -7.90
CA GLU A 22 19.98 8.34 -9.22
C GLU A 22 18.59 9.01 -9.21
N ASN A 23 18.40 10.08 -9.99
CA ASN A 23 17.08 10.68 -10.17
C ASN A 23 16.25 9.82 -11.12
N LEU A 24 15.13 9.30 -10.62
CA LEU A 24 14.15 8.57 -11.42
C LEU A 24 13.41 9.52 -12.34
N LYS A 25 13.00 9.01 -13.50
CA LYS A 25 12.20 9.73 -14.48
C LYS A 25 10.73 9.38 -14.32
N GLU A 26 9.87 10.39 -14.49
CA GLU A 26 8.43 10.21 -14.45
C GLU A 26 7.90 9.77 -15.83
N GLU A 27 7.04 8.75 -15.85
CA GLU A 27 6.27 8.31 -17.01
C GLU A 27 4.78 8.28 -16.64
N ILE A 28 3.91 8.95 -17.41
CA ILE A 28 2.47 8.86 -17.20
C ILE A 28 1.98 7.51 -17.70
N LEU A 29 1.46 6.69 -16.80
CA LEU A 29 0.92 5.36 -17.11
C LEU A 29 -0.59 5.40 -17.37
N PHE A 30 -1.32 6.14 -16.54
CA PHE A 30 -2.78 6.32 -16.68
C PHE A 30 -3.16 7.78 -16.51
N ARG A 31 -4.21 8.21 -17.23
CA ARG A 31 -4.80 9.54 -17.09
C ARG A 31 -6.32 9.44 -16.92
N ILE A 32 -6.78 9.21 -15.71
CA ILE A 32 -8.20 8.94 -15.42
C ILE A 32 -8.97 10.27 -15.34
N PRO A 33 -10.00 10.48 -16.18
CA PRO A 33 -10.75 11.74 -16.17
C PRO A 33 -11.58 11.88 -14.88
N LEU A 34 -11.50 13.05 -14.26
CA LEU A 34 -12.36 13.45 -13.14
C LEU A 34 -13.60 14.17 -13.68
N GLY A 35 -14.79 13.76 -13.24
CA GLY A 35 -16.03 14.38 -13.71
C GLY A 35 -17.27 13.81 -13.04
N GLN A 36 -18.44 14.35 -13.39
CA GLN A 36 -19.73 13.90 -12.85
C GLN A 36 -20.46 12.94 -13.80
N THR A 37 -19.84 12.56 -14.93
CA THR A 37 -20.45 11.64 -15.89
C THR A 37 -20.16 10.19 -15.51
N ASN A 38 -21.00 9.26 -15.97
CA ASN A 38 -20.82 7.83 -15.73
C ASN A 38 -19.52 7.28 -16.37
N GLU A 39 -18.97 7.98 -17.36
CA GLU A 39 -17.71 7.65 -18.04
C GLU A 39 -16.47 8.16 -17.30
N SER A 40 -16.63 9.05 -16.34
CA SER A 40 -15.55 9.63 -15.54
C SER A 40 -15.55 9.11 -14.11
N PHE A 41 -14.43 9.28 -13.41
CA PHE A 41 -14.38 9.05 -11.97
C PHE A 41 -14.91 10.30 -11.23
N GLU A 42 -15.93 10.13 -10.39
CA GLU A 42 -16.49 11.25 -9.62
C GLU A 42 -15.59 11.58 -8.44
N GLY A 43 -14.85 12.69 -8.58
CA GLY A 43 -14.05 13.25 -7.52
C GLY A 43 -14.87 13.99 -6.47
N VAL A 44 -14.78 13.59 -5.19
CA VAL A 44 -15.37 14.29 -4.05
C VAL A 44 -14.37 15.28 -3.50
N VAL A 45 -14.71 16.57 -3.52
CA VAL A 45 -13.85 17.65 -3.02
C VAL A 45 -14.37 18.16 -1.67
N VAL A 46 -13.53 18.09 -0.64
CA VAL A 46 -13.78 18.68 0.68
C VAL A 46 -12.61 19.59 1.02
N ASN A 47 -12.87 20.84 1.40
CA ASN A 47 -11.83 21.83 1.71
C ASN A 47 -10.74 21.93 0.63
N GLN A 48 -11.16 21.93 -0.65
CA GLN A 48 -10.27 21.99 -1.83
C GLN A 48 -9.36 20.76 -2.01
N VAL A 49 -9.60 19.68 -1.27
CA VAL A 49 -8.87 18.41 -1.36
C VAL A 49 -9.79 17.34 -1.92
N LEU A 50 -9.28 16.56 -2.87
CA LEU A 50 -9.97 15.38 -3.39
C LEU A 50 -9.88 14.27 -2.32
N THR A 51 -11.01 13.84 -1.77
CA THR A 51 -11.05 12.99 -0.57
C THR A 51 -11.39 11.53 -0.83
N ASN A 52 -11.86 11.18 -2.03
CA ASN A 52 -12.28 9.82 -2.37
C ASN A 52 -11.33 9.11 -3.36
N VAL A 53 -10.06 9.54 -3.41
CA VAL A 53 -9.02 8.85 -4.18
C VAL A 53 -8.39 7.76 -3.31
N PRO A 54 -8.24 6.52 -3.81
CA PRO A 54 -7.53 5.48 -3.09
C PRO A 54 -6.07 5.82 -2.85
N LEU A 55 -5.53 5.28 -1.76
CA LEU A 55 -4.10 5.40 -1.46
C LEU A 55 -3.20 4.74 -2.50
N THR A 56 -3.63 3.57 -2.95
CA THR A 56 -3.02 2.83 -4.04
C THR A 56 -4.03 2.73 -5.17
N ILE A 57 -3.67 3.16 -6.37
CA ILE A 57 -4.56 3.00 -7.51
C ILE A 57 -4.28 1.61 -8.08
N PRO A 58 -5.24 0.67 -8.05
CA PRO A 58 -5.01 -0.67 -8.57
C PRO A 58 -4.81 -0.58 -10.08
N ASN A 59 -3.65 -1.03 -10.52
CA ASN A 59 -3.30 -1.05 -11.93
C ASN A 59 -2.61 -2.35 -12.33
N SER A 60 -2.91 -2.79 -13.55
CA SER A 60 -2.12 -3.76 -14.31
C SER A 60 -1.52 -3.07 -15.51
N SER A 61 -0.80 -3.81 -16.35
CA SER A 61 -0.15 -3.31 -17.56
C SER A 61 -1.00 -2.35 -18.39
N ASN A 62 -2.31 -2.59 -18.54
CA ASN A 62 -3.16 -1.82 -19.46
C ASN A 62 -4.42 -1.22 -18.82
N ILE A 63 -4.77 -1.63 -17.60
CA ILE A 63 -6.04 -1.26 -16.97
C ILE A 63 -5.79 -0.75 -15.56
N SER A 64 -6.51 0.32 -15.20
CA SER A 64 -6.64 0.80 -13.83
C SER A 64 -8.09 0.64 -13.35
N ALA A 65 -8.26 0.22 -12.10
CA ALA A 65 -9.58 0.09 -11.48
C ALA A 65 -9.84 1.21 -10.46
N MET A 66 -11.04 1.79 -10.50
CA MET A 66 -11.47 2.83 -9.55
C MET A 66 -12.82 2.46 -8.94
N ALA A 67 -12.89 2.43 -7.61
CA ALA A 67 -14.13 2.19 -6.88
C ALA A 67 -15.00 3.47 -6.85
N ASP A 68 -16.13 3.43 -7.53
CA ASP A 68 -17.17 4.45 -7.46
C ASP A 68 -18.28 3.99 -6.50
N ASN A 69 -18.08 4.29 -5.22
CA ASN A 69 -19.01 3.91 -4.16
C ASN A 69 -20.39 4.56 -4.27
N LYS A 70 -20.49 5.74 -4.88
CA LYS A 70 -21.77 6.43 -5.08
C LYS A 70 -22.63 5.69 -6.09
N GLN A 71 -21.99 5.12 -7.11
CA GLN A 71 -22.65 4.35 -8.17
C GLN A 71 -22.62 2.83 -7.92
N ALA A 72 -22.07 2.37 -6.79
CA ALA A 72 -21.89 0.95 -6.44
C ALA A 72 -21.21 0.11 -7.55
N VAL A 73 -20.22 0.70 -8.23
CA VAL A 73 -19.45 0.03 -9.29
C VAL A 73 -17.95 0.24 -9.14
N ILE A 74 -17.18 -0.64 -9.75
CA ILE A 74 -15.78 -0.45 -10.08
C ILE A 74 -15.70 -0.10 -11.56
N LYS A 75 -15.05 1.02 -11.88
CA LYS A 75 -14.80 1.50 -13.24
C LYS A 75 -13.39 1.07 -13.66
N LEU A 76 -13.28 0.42 -14.82
CA LEU A 76 -12.01 0.00 -15.41
C LEU A 76 -11.63 0.98 -16.51
N PHE A 77 -10.45 1.59 -16.39
CA PHE A 77 -9.95 2.59 -17.33
C PHE A 77 -8.73 2.07 -18.08
N ASP A 78 -8.65 2.34 -19.37
CA ASP A 78 -7.42 2.15 -20.14
C ASP A 78 -6.36 3.21 -19.78
N ARG A 79 -5.14 3.05 -20.32
CA ARG A 79 -4.03 4.02 -20.12
C ARG A 79 -4.38 5.46 -20.53
N ASN A 80 -5.29 5.65 -21.48
CA ASN A 80 -5.71 6.95 -21.96
C ASN A 80 -6.86 7.56 -21.14
N GLY A 81 -7.35 6.85 -20.12
CA GLY A 81 -8.49 7.28 -19.31
C GLY A 81 -9.84 6.99 -19.91
N ARG A 82 -9.92 6.18 -20.96
CA ARG A 82 -11.21 5.76 -21.52
C ARG A 82 -11.78 4.67 -20.63
N LEU A 83 -13.06 4.80 -20.28
CA LEU A 83 -13.77 3.74 -19.57
C LEU A 83 -13.85 2.52 -20.48
N ASP A 84 -13.24 1.41 -20.07
CA ASP A 84 -13.19 0.14 -20.80
C ASP A 84 -14.33 -0.78 -20.38
N ALA A 85 -14.62 -0.85 -19.08
CA ALA A 85 -15.74 -1.63 -18.54
C ALA A 85 -16.19 -1.13 -17.17
N THR A 86 -17.36 -1.62 -16.74
CA THR A 86 -17.87 -1.41 -15.38
C THR A 86 -18.24 -2.75 -14.75
N LEU A 87 -17.95 -2.90 -13.46
CA LEU A 87 -18.27 -4.08 -12.66
C LEU A 87 -19.09 -3.66 -11.45
N GLY A 88 -20.28 -4.22 -11.24
CA GLY A 88 -21.11 -3.88 -10.08
C GLY A 88 -22.59 -3.90 -10.39
N ASN A 89 -23.40 -3.17 -9.63
CA ASN A 89 -24.83 -3.01 -9.91
C ASN A 89 -25.17 -1.52 -9.95
N PRO A 90 -24.93 -0.86 -11.09
CA PRO A 90 -25.02 0.59 -11.21
C PRO A 90 -26.45 1.07 -11.06
N ASP A 91 -26.60 2.21 -10.40
CA ASP A 91 -27.85 2.98 -10.38
C ASP A 91 -28.06 3.81 -11.67
N PHE A 92 -27.18 3.66 -12.67
CA PHE A 92 -27.22 4.40 -13.93
C PHE A 92 -27.49 3.49 -15.15
N LYS A 93 -28.04 4.08 -16.22
CA LYS A 93 -28.30 3.37 -17.49
C LYS A 93 -26.99 2.92 -18.13
N SER A 94 -26.97 1.71 -18.68
CA SER A 94 -25.84 1.16 -19.45
C SER A 94 -25.26 2.19 -20.41
N ILE A 95 -23.93 2.34 -20.39
CA ILE A 95 -23.21 3.24 -21.29
C ILE A 95 -23.03 2.52 -22.63
N SER A 96 -23.44 3.16 -23.72
CA SER A 96 -23.38 2.56 -25.06
C SER A 96 -21.94 2.19 -25.43
N GLY A 97 -21.73 0.95 -25.87
CA GLY A 97 -20.41 0.45 -26.30
C GLY A 97 -19.44 0.11 -25.17
N ILE A 98 -19.82 0.30 -23.91
CA ILE A 98 -19.00 -0.07 -22.74
C ILE A 98 -19.61 -1.30 -22.07
N PRO A 99 -18.89 -2.44 -22.04
CA PRO A 99 -19.32 -3.63 -21.32
C PRO A 99 -19.65 -3.34 -19.83
N HIS A 100 -20.75 -3.92 -19.38
CA HIS A 100 -21.15 -3.92 -17.99
C HIS A 100 -21.25 -5.36 -17.47
N TYR A 101 -20.53 -5.65 -16.40
CA TYR A 101 -20.50 -6.95 -15.75
C TYR A 101 -21.26 -6.86 -14.41
N PRO A 102 -22.45 -7.47 -14.31
CA PRO A 102 -23.28 -7.35 -13.11
C PRO A 102 -22.66 -8.11 -11.94
N PHE A 103 -22.46 -7.42 -10.82
CA PHE A 103 -22.09 -8.02 -9.55
C PHE A 103 -22.67 -7.21 -8.39
N ARG A 104 -23.33 -7.86 -7.44
CA ARG A 104 -23.95 -7.15 -6.31
C ARG A 104 -22.96 -6.98 -5.17
N PHE A 105 -22.22 -5.88 -5.20
CA PHE A 105 -21.45 -5.43 -4.04
C PHE A 105 -22.41 -4.97 -2.92
N GLY A 106 -22.01 -5.18 -1.66
CA GLY A 106 -22.52 -4.38 -0.56
C GLY A 106 -21.83 -3.02 -0.60
N GLY A 107 -20.93 -2.74 0.33
CA GLY A 107 -20.03 -1.57 0.23
C GLY A 107 -18.69 -1.93 -0.41
N ILE A 108 -18.21 -1.14 -1.37
CA ILE A 108 -16.89 -1.33 -1.99
C ILE A 108 -15.83 -0.67 -1.12
N GLY A 109 -15.00 -1.47 -0.47
CA GLY A 109 -13.87 -1.02 0.34
C GLY A 109 -12.58 -0.91 -0.49
N ILE A 110 -11.47 -1.38 0.09
CA ILE A 110 -10.17 -1.44 -0.59
C ILE A 110 -10.31 -2.30 -1.85
N VAL A 111 -9.79 -1.81 -2.96
CA VAL A 111 -9.60 -2.57 -4.20
C VAL A 111 -8.10 -2.73 -4.40
N ALA A 112 -7.68 -3.91 -4.79
CA ALA A 112 -6.33 -4.21 -5.27
C ALA A 112 -6.42 -5.01 -6.57
N MET A 113 -5.31 -5.16 -7.28
CA MET A 113 -5.25 -5.88 -8.54
C MET A 113 -4.00 -6.75 -8.56
N ASN A 114 -4.13 -8.02 -8.93
CA ASN A 114 -2.99 -8.92 -9.10
C ASN A 114 -2.36 -8.79 -10.48
N GLU A 115 -1.33 -9.60 -10.72
CA GLU A 115 -0.56 -9.67 -11.96
C GLU A 115 -1.41 -9.96 -13.21
N ASP A 116 -2.38 -10.88 -13.08
CA ASP A 116 -3.31 -11.27 -14.13
C ASP A 116 -4.38 -10.20 -14.42
N GLY A 117 -4.42 -9.15 -13.61
CA GLY A 117 -5.41 -8.08 -13.70
C GLY A 117 -6.73 -8.42 -13.03
N ASP A 118 -6.84 -9.51 -12.29
CA ASP A 118 -7.99 -9.78 -11.43
C ASP A 118 -8.04 -8.77 -10.29
N LEU A 119 -9.26 -8.38 -9.95
CA LEU A 119 -9.53 -7.48 -8.85
C LEU A 119 -9.68 -8.28 -7.55
N ILE A 120 -9.04 -7.81 -6.49
CA ILE A 120 -9.31 -8.22 -5.12
C ILE A 120 -10.09 -7.10 -4.46
N VAL A 121 -11.37 -7.34 -4.20
CA VAL A 121 -12.30 -6.31 -3.72
C VAL A 121 -12.74 -6.62 -2.30
N GLN A 122 -12.53 -5.68 -1.38
CA GLN A 122 -13.17 -5.71 -0.08
C GLN A 122 -14.67 -5.44 -0.23
N ASN A 123 -15.47 -6.49 -0.16
CA ASN A 123 -16.92 -6.43 -0.23
C ASN A 123 -17.52 -6.40 1.19
N ARG A 124 -17.96 -5.23 1.64
CA ARG A 124 -18.58 -5.02 2.96
C ARG A 124 -20.02 -5.53 2.93
N ILE A 125 -20.46 -6.19 4.00
CA ILE A 125 -21.80 -6.81 4.08
C ILE A 125 -22.95 -5.78 3.98
N SER A 126 -22.69 -4.51 4.31
CA SER A 126 -23.68 -3.41 4.22
C SER A 126 -23.16 -2.24 3.37
N THR A 127 -24.07 -1.58 2.65
CA THR A 127 -23.86 -0.31 1.94
C THR A 127 -23.93 0.90 2.87
N LYS A 128 -24.63 0.78 4.01
CA LYS A 128 -24.75 1.83 5.03
C LYS A 128 -23.73 1.57 6.12
N GLY A 129 -22.77 2.48 6.29
CA GLY A 129 -21.98 2.50 7.52
C GLY A 129 -22.86 2.95 8.69
N MET A 130 -22.63 2.41 9.89
CA MET A 130 -23.35 2.87 11.07
C MET A 130 -22.87 4.28 11.44
N GLU A 131 -23.80 5.16 11.81
CA GLU A 131 -23.52 6.50 12.34
C GLU A 131 -22.97 6.39 13.78
N LEU A 132 -21.90 7.12 14.10
CA LEU A 132 -21.41 7.24 15.47
C LEU A 132 -22.25 8.24 16.30
N PRO A 133 -22.38 8.06 17.62
CA PRO A 133 -22.92 9.08 18.53
C PRO A 133 -22.07 10.37 18.48
N GLN A 134 -22.73 11.53 18.63
CA GLN A 134 -22.04 12.83 18.71
C GLN A 134 -20.95 12.84 19.79
N GLY A 135 -19.72 13.20 19.41
CA GLY A 135 -18.61 13.46 20.35
C GLY A 135 -17.43 12.49 20.31
N GLN A 136 -17.45 11.43 19.49
CA GLN A 136 -16.24 10.62 19.25
C GLN A 136 -15.36 11.22 18.15
N GLU A 137 -14.10 11.49 18.48
CA GLU A 137 -13.10 11.86 17.48
C GLU A 137 -12.73 10.66 16.60
N ASN A 138 -12.64 10.94 15.30
CA ASN A 138 -12.29 9.97 14.26
C ASN A 138 -10.86 9.44 14.46
N LEU A 139 -10.70 8.15 14.72
CA LEU A 139 -9.41 7.45 14.68
C LEU A 139 -8.74 7.49 13.29
N TYR A 140 -9.52 7.74 12.23
CA TYR A 140 -9.07 7.79 10.83
C TYR A 140 -8.51 9.17 10.38
N LYS A 141 -8.30 10.11 11.30
CA LYS A 141 -7.91 11.50 10.96
C LYS A 141 -6.42 11.74 10.71
N THR A 142 -5.55 10.77 10.94
CA THR A 142 -4.11 11.09 11.08
C THR A 142 -3.28 10.88 9.82
N TYR A 143 -3.77 10.21 8.79
CA TYR A 143 -3.05 10.07 7.53
C TYR A 143 -4.04 10.21 6.36
N SER A 144 -3.67 10.95 5.31
CA SER A 144 -4.46 11.04 4.08
C SER A 144 -4.87 9.63 3.65
N GLY A 145 -6.12 9.41 3.24
CA GLY A 145 -6.63 8.08 2.86
C GLY A 145 -8.00 7.65 3.39
N ALA A 146 -8.76 8.49 4.10
CA ALA A 146 -10.06 8.08 4.65
C ALA A 146 -11.12 7.82 3.56
N PHE A 147 -11.34 6.54 3.25
CA PHE A 147 -12.51 6.05 2.52
C PHE A 147 -13.79 6.13 3.37
N SER A 148 -14.80 6.82 2.80
CA SER A 148 -16.13 7.09 3.35
C SER A 148 -16.15 7.74 4.73
N THR A 149 -16.29 9.07 4.74
CA THR A 149 -16.67 9.86 5.92
C THR A 149 -18.12 9.62 6.38
N GLN A 150 -18.89 8.78 5.68
CA GLN A 150 -20.24 8.38 6.08
C GLN A 150 -20.28 7.04 6.82
N GLY A 151 -19.25 6.19 6.67
CA GLY A 151 -19.15 4.92 7.37
C GLY A 151 -18.11 4.96 8.48
N THR A 152 -18.55 5.29 9.69
CA THR A 152 -17.68 5.49 10.84
C THR A 152 -17.50 4.22 11.68
N THR A 153 -17.88 3.05 11.13
CA THR A 153 -17.78 1.74 11.78
C THR A 153 -17.11 0.69 10.91
N VAL A 154 -16.36 -0.18 11.57
CA VAL A 154 -15.74 -1.39 11.02
C VAL A 154 -16.85 -2.35 10.57
N LEU A 155 -17.21 -2.31 9.29
CA LEU A 155 -18.19 -3.23 8.72
C LEU A 155 -17.51 -4.56 8.37
N PRO A 156 -18.06 -5.71 8.82
CA PRO A 156 -17.55 -6.99 8.39
C PRO A 156 -17.55 -7.10 6.86
N SER A 157 -16.52 -7.73 6.33
CA SER A 157 -16.29 -7.81 4.89
C SER A 157 -15.70 -9.15 4.47
N PHE A 158 -15.94 -9.51 3.22
CA PHE A 158 -15.24 -10.59 2.55
C PHE A 158 -14.34 -9.98 1.47
N LEU A 159 -13.24 -10.64 1.14
CA LEU A 159 -12.53 -10.31 -0.09
C LEU A 159 -13.10 -11.15 -1.23
N VAL A 160 -13.43 -10.50 -2.34
CA VAL A 160 -13.89 -11.16 -3.56
C VAL A 160 -12.79 -11.02 -4.59
N GLN A 161 -12.25 -12.14 -5.06
CA GLN A 161 -11.39 -12.13 -6.25
C GLN A 161 -12.25 -12.34 -7.49
N ILE A 162 -12.21 -11.36 -8.40
CA ILE A 162 -13.09 -11.29 -9.55
C ILE A 162 -12.31 -10.78 -10.76
N SER A 163 -12.44 -11.47 -11.89
CA SER A 163 -11.81 -11.04 -13.13
C SER A 163 -12.41 -9.73 -13.65
N GLN A 164 -11.70 -9.08 -14.57
CA GLN A 164 -12.16 -7.87 -15.26
C GLN A 164 -13.49 -8.06 -16.03
N LYS A 165 -13.86 -9.33 -16.30
CA LYS A 165 -15.11 -9.72 -16.96
C LYS A 165 -16.21 -10.17 -15.99
N GLY A 166 -16.03 -9.95 -14.69
CA GLY A 166 -17.01 -10.26 -13.66
C GLY A 166 -17.11 -11.74 -13.28
N VAL A 167 -16.18 -12.59 -13.71
CA VAL A 167 -16.12 -13.99 -13.25
C VAL A 167 -15.47 -14.04 -11.87
N VAL A 168 -16.24 -14.46 -10.87
CA VAL A 168 -15.76 -14.65 -9.48
C VAL A 168 -14.89 -15.90 -9.42
N LYS A 169 -13.65 -15.75 -8.96
CA LYS A 169 -12.75 -16.88 -8.68
C LYS A 169 -13.05 -17.49 -7.30
N PHE A 170 -13.05 -16.65 -6.26
CA PHE A 170 -13.42 -17.07 -4.91
C PHE A 170 -13.82 -15.91 -4.00
N MET A 171 -14.44 -16.27 -2.87
CA MET A 171 -14.71 -15.38 -1.75
C MET A 171 -13.87 -15.83 -0.54
N LEU A 172 -13.11 -14.89 0.01
CA LEU A 172 -12.18 -15.12 1.10
C LEU A 172 -12.70 -14.45 2.38
N GLY A 173 -12.71 -15.23 3.46
CA GLY A 173 -12.90 -14.78 4.83
C GLY A 173 -11.57 -14.73 5.60
N ALA A 174 -11.65 -14.38 6.87
CA ALA A 174 -10.51 -14.04 7.70
C ALA A 174 -9.55 -15.22 7.98
N SER A 175 -10.03 -16.45 7.82
CA SER A 175 -9.27 -17.69 8.03
C SER A 175 -9.21 -18.57 6.77
N GLY A 176 -9.68 -18.09 5.62
CA GLY A 176 -9.64 -18.83 4.34
C GLY A 176 -10.93 -18.69 3.52
N LYS A 177 -11.07 -19.51 2.48
CA LYS A 177 -12.28 -19.51 1.63
C LYS A 177 -13.53 -19.82 2.44
N ASN A 178 -14.57 -19.01 2.26
CA ASN A 178 -15.90 -19.21 2.86
C ASN A 178 -15.90 -19.33 4.40
N THR A 179 -14.91 -18.74 5.08
CA THR A 179 -14.86 -18.69 6.55
C THR A 179 -15.57 -17.45 7.09
N GLU A 180 -15.40 -17.11 8.36
CA GLU A 180 -15.92 -15.88 8.95
C GLU A 180 -15.41 -14.62 8.22
N PRO A 181 -16.22 -13.54 8.16
CA PRO A 181 -15.80 -12.30 7.51
C PRO A 181 -14.66 -11.63 8.27
N PHE A 182 -13.83 -10.89 7.55
CA PHE A 182 -12.89 -9.95 8.15
C PHE A 182 -13.66 -8.89 8.92
N ARG A 183 -13.30 -8.66 10.19
CA ARG A 183 -13.87 -7.55 10.95
C ARG A 183 -13.33 -6.24 10.40
N TYR A 184 -12.02 -6.07 10.47
CA TYR A 184 -11.31 -4.88 9.99
C TYR A 184 -10.18 -5.29 9.05
N ILE A 185 -9.97 -4.55 7.96
CA ILE A 185 -8.84 -4.71 7.06
C ILE A 185 -8.17 -3.34 6.96
N GLU A 186 -6.89 -3.29 7.31
CA GLU A 186 -6.04 -2.10 7.17
C GLU A 186 -5.54 -1.98 5.73
N PHE A 187 -4.98 -3.06 5.18
CA PHE A 187 -4.52 -3.10 3.80
C PHE A 187 -4.60 -4.49 3.17
N ILE A 188 -4.57 -4.51 1.84
CA ILE A 188 -4.50 -5.67 0.98
C ILE A 188 -3.31 -5.50 0.05
N LEU A 189 -2.41 -6.48 0.01
CA LEU A 189 -1.24 -6.49 -0.88
C LEU A 189 -1.25 -7.80 -1.69
N PRO A 190 -1.54 -7.73 -3.00
CA PRO A 190 -1.25 -8.84 -3.91
C PRO A 190 0.26 -9.11 -3.91
N GLY A 191 0.64 -10.40 -3.84
CA GLY A 191 2.01 -10.86 -4.02
C GLY A 191 2.22 -11.42 -5.42
N GLU A 192 3.33 -12.15 -5.61
CA GLU A 192 3.58 -12.85 -6.88
C GLU A 192 2.62 -14.03 -7.08
N GLY A 193 2.10 -14.17 -8.31
CA GLY A 193 1.13 -15.21 -8.66
C GLY A 193 -0.20 -15.07 -7.92
N GLU A 194 -0.68 -16.15 -7.29
CA GLU A 194 -1.97 -16.21 -6.57
C GLU A 194 -1.81 -15.93 -5.05
N LYS A 195 -0.71 -15.27 -4.66
CA LYS A 195 -0.42 -14.89 -3.28
C LYS A 195 -1.15 -13.61 -2.90
N LEU A 196 -1.71 -13.58 -1.70
CA LEU A 196 -2.43 -12.44 -1.16
C LEU A 196 -2.09 -12.24 0.30
N PHE A 197 -1.62 -11.04 0.62
CA PHE A 197 -1.37 -10.63 2.00
C PHE A 197 -2.45 -9.66 2.45
N VAL A 198 -3.01 -9.94 3.63
CA VAL A 198 -4.06 -9.12 4.22
C VAL A 198 -3.64 -8.78 5.63
N TYR A 199 -3.60 -7.50 5.96
CA TYR A 199 -3.37 -7.04 7.32
C TYR A 199 -4.71 -6.61 7.92
N HIS A 200 -5.15 -7.36 8.93
CA HIS A 200 -6.53 -7.34 9.38
C HIS A 200 -6.65 -7.67 10.87
N ARG A 201 -7.87 -7.53 11.40
CA ARG A 201 -8.18 -7.79 12.81
C ARG A 201 -9.11 -9.00 12.96
N ILE A 202 -8.72 -9.92 13.83
CA ILE A 202 -9.57 -11.00 14.36
C ILE A 202 -9.51 -10.96 15.88
N ALA A 203 -10.67 -11.00 16.55
CA ALA A 203 -10.78 -11.03 18.01
C ALA A 203 -9.97 -9.91 18.71
N GLU A 204 -10.07 -8.68 18.20
CA GLU A 204 -9.31 -7.50 18.66
C GLU A 204 -7.79 -7.57 18.51
N GLU A 205 -7.27 -8.58 17.83
CA GLU A 205 -5.85 -8.74 17.55
C GLU A 205 -5.56 -8.47 16.07
N MET A 206 -4.66 -7.52 15.80
CA MET A 206 -4.14 -7.27 14.46
C MET A 206 -3.13 -8.35 14.05
N ARG A 207 -3.20 -8.75 12.78
CA ARG A 207 -2.33 -9.77 12.20
C ARG A 207 -2.17 -9.60 10.70
N LEU A 208 -1.02 -10.00 10.19
CA LEU A 208 -0.78 -10.18 8.76
C LEU A 208 -1.04 -11.64 8.40
N SER A 209 -2.03 -11.90 7.56
CA SER A 209 -2.32 -13.23 7.02
C SER A 209 -1.84 -13.33 5.58
N TYR A 210 -1.19 -14.46 5.28
CA TYR A 210 -0.74 -14.84 3.96
C TYR A 210 -1.65 -15.95 3.43
N PHE A 211 -2.27 -15.69 2.28
CA PHE A 211 -3.09 -16.64 1.55
C PHE A 211 -2.46 -16.98 0.21
N GLU A 212 -2.61 -18.23 -0.22
CA GLU A 212 -2.22 -18.69 -1.55
C GLU A 212 -3.35 -19.56 -2.10
N GLU A 213 -3.82 -19.23 -3.29
CA GLU A 213 -5.02 -19.85 -3.90
C GLU A 213 -6.24 -19.82 -2.96
N GLY A 214 -6.33 -18.81 -2.09
CA GLY A 214 -7.37 -18.62 -1.08
C GLY A 214 -7.29 -19.53 0.16
N GLU A 215 -6.24 -20.33 0.30
CA GLU A 215 -5.96 -21.06 1.54
C GLU A 215 -5.03 -20.24 2.44
N LEU A 216 -5.27 -20.22 3.75
CA LEU A 216 -4.38 -19.57 4.71
C LEU A 216 -3.09 -20.39 4.82
N LYS A 217 -1.97 -19.82 4.38
CA LYS A 217 -0.64 -20.46 4.41
C LYS A 217 0.21 -19.99 5.58
N GLY A 218 -0.01 -18.78 6.08
CA GLY A 218 0.74 -18.27 7.21
C GLY A 218 0.05 -17.11 7.91
N ASN A 219 0.40 -16.89 9.17
CA ASN A 219 -0.06 -15.75 9.93
C ASN A 219 1.04 -15.17 10.82
N LEU A 220 1.03 -13.85 10.97
CA LEU A 220 1.91 -13.12 11.87
C LEU A 220 1.05 -12.22 12.75
N LYS A 221 0.86 -12.62 14.00
CA LYS A 221 0.09 -11.86 15.00
C LYS A 221 0.98 -10.81 15.65
N GLU A 222 0.49 -9.60 15.82
CA GLU A 222 1.26 -8.54 16.49
C GLU A 222 1.67 -8.91 17.91
N SER A 223 0.76 -9.50 18.68
CA SER A 223 1.04 -9.89 20.07
C SER A 223 2.11 -10.98 20.17
N GLY A 224 2.33 -11.72 19.08
CA GLY A 224 3.32 -12.78 18.98
C GLY A 224 4.71 -12.31 18.54
N LEU A 225 4.89 -11.02 18.24
CA LEU A 225 6.19 -10.48 17.81
C LEU A 225 7.12 -10.35 19.03
N ASP A 226 8.23 -11.10 19.00
CA ASP A 226 9.23 -11.16 20.06
C ASP A 226 9.87 -9.80 20.40
N VAL A 227 9.83 -8.85 19.46
CA VAL A 227 10.26 -7.46 19.64
C VAL A 227 9.59 -6.80 20.86
N PHE A 228 8.30 -7.08 21.11
CA PHE A 228 7.58 -6.54 22.26
C PHE A 228 7.97 -7.18 23.59
N ALA A 229 8.54 -8.39 23.56
CA ALA A 229 9.06 -9.10 24.73
C ALA A 229 10.56 -8.88 24.95
N SER A 230 11.21 -8.08 24.11
CA SER A 230 12.66 -7.80 24.19
C SER A 230 13.03 -7.03 25.47
N ASN A 231 14.30 -7.06 25.86
CA ASN A 231 14.78 -6.29 27.02
C ASN A 231 14.57 -4.78 26.84
N ASP A 232 14.59 -4.29 25.61
CA ASP A 232 14.37 -2.88 25.27
C ASP A 232 12.96 -2.39 25.68
N SER A 233 11.98 -3.30 25.75
CA SER A 233 10.63 -2.98 26.24
C SER A 233 10.61 -2.45 27.68
N LYS A 234 11.70 -2.63 28.46
CA LYS A 234 11.82 -2.06 29.81
C LYS A 234 12.09 -0.56 29.78
N GLU A 235 12.84 -0.08 28.78
CA GLU A 235 13.30 1.31 28.68
C GLU A 235 12.47 2.13 27.67
N TYR A 236 11.90 1.46 26.66
CA TYR A 236 11.21 2.09 25.55
C TYR A 236 9.76 1.64 25.45
N ASP A 237 8.90 2.58 25.05
CA ASP A 237 7.58 2.31 24.47
C ASP A 237 7.82 1.95 22.99
N ILE A 238 7.52 0.71 22.61
CA ILE A 238 7.74 0.18 21.27
C ILE A 238 6.41 0.22 20.51
N THR A 239 6.42 0.81 19.32
CA THR A 239 5.26 0.90 18.43
C THR A 239 5.57 0.22 17.11
N LEU A 240 4.69 -0.67 16.64
CA LEU A 240 4.76 -1.21 15.29
C LEU A 240 4.35 -0.12 14.29
N ASP A 241 5.23 0.21 13.34
CA ASP A 241 4.95 1.20 12.31
C ASP A 241 4.33 0.55 11.06
N LYS A 242 4.91 -0.57 10.62
CA LYS A 242 4.56 -1.21 9.35
C LYS A 242 5.01 -2.66 9.31
N LEU A 243 4.20 -3.52 8.69
CA LEU A 243 4.59 -4.86 8.23
C LEU A 243 4.56 -4.89 6.70
N LEU A 244 5.63 -5.37 6.10
CA LEU A 244 5.78 -5.50 4.65
C LEU A 244 6.19 -6.93 4.27
N PRO A 245 5.27 -7.75 3.74
CA PRO A 245 5.61 -9.08 3.25
C PRO A 245 6.47 -9.00 2.00
N HIS A 246 7.47 -9.86 1.89
CA HIS A 246 8.15 -10.13 0.63
C HIS A 246 7.11 -10.67 -0.38
N PRO A 247 7.10 -10.22 -1.65
CA PRO A 247 6.06 -10.59 -2.60
C PRO A 247 5.91 -12.09 -2.86
N GLU A 248 6.99 -12.86 -2.73
CA GLU A 248 6.98 -14.33 -2.81
C GLU A 248 6.52 -15.03 -1.51
N GLY A 249 6.28 -14.29 -0.42
CA GLY A 249 5.82 -14.86 0.86
C GLY A 249 6.90 -15.48 1.74
N GLU A 250 8.18 -15.34 1.37
CA GLU A 250 9.31 -15.92 2.11
C GLU A 250 9.46 -15.34 3.54
N TYR A 251 9.29 -14.03 3.68
CA TYR A 251 9.47 -13.33 4.94
C TYR A 251 8.67 -12.02 4.98
N VAL A 252 8.67 -11.37 6.14
CA VAL A 252 8.04 -10.07 6.39
C VAL A 252 9.06 -9.14 7.02
N LEU A 253 9.18 -7.91 6.54
CA LEU A 253 9.88 -6.85 7.24
C LEU A 253 8.91 -6.12 8.18
N GLY A 254 9.26 -6.02 9.46
CA GLY A 254 8.55 -5.21 10.43
C GLY A 254 9.39 -4.02 10.88
N SER A 255 8.83 -2.82 10.79
CA SER A 255 9.43 -1.58 11.29
C SER A 255 8.82 -1.20 12.63
N PHE A 256 9.66 -0.89 13.62
CA PHE A 256 9.23 -0.52 14.97
C PHE A 256 9.90 0.76 15.43
N SER A 257 9.11 1.74 15.87
CA SER A 257 9.60 2.97 16.49
C SER A 257 9.77 2.78 18.01
N TYR A 258 10.88 3.26 18.56
CA TYR A 258 11.21 3.19 19.97
C TYR A 258 11.18 4.59 20.57
N TYR A 259 10.27 4.80 21.53
CA TYR A 259 10.13 6.04 22.26
C TYR A 259 10.62 5.84 23.69
N SER A 260 11.41 6.76 24.23
CA SER A 260 11.86 6.64 25.62
C SER A 260 10.68 6.79 26.58
N LYS A 261 10.56 5.86 27.53
CA LYS A 261 9.50 5.91 28.54
C LYS A 261 9.59 7.14 29.45
N LYS A 262 10.81 7.67 29.64
CA LYS A 262 11.11 8.79 30.53
C LYS A 262 10.65 10.14 29.98
N ASP A 263 10.89 10.39 28.70
CA ASP A 263 10.66 11.70 28.05
C ASP A 263 9.68 11.65 26.87
N LYS A 264 9.16 10.46 26.53
CA LYS A 264 8.25 10.18 25.41
C LYS A 264 8.77 10.62 24.05
N ARG A 265 10.09 10.83 23.91
CA ARG A 265 10.71 11.23 22.65
C ARG A 265 11.10 9.99 21.84
N PHE A 266 10.93 10.08 20.53
CA PHE A 266 11.51 9.12 19.59
C PHE A 266 13.02 9.03 19.82
N LYS A 267 13.56 7.81 19.79
CA LYS A 267 14.99 7.55 19.94
C LYS A 267 15.57 6.93 18.68
N PHE A 268 14.95 5.87 18.18
CA PHE A 268 15.35 5.19 16.97
C PHE A 268 14.19 4.33 16.47
N ARG A 269 14.36 3.82 15.25
CA ARG A 269 13.48 2.85 14.62
C ARG A 269 14.32 1.62 14.25
N ARG A 270 13.77 0.43 14.43
CA ARG A 270 14.44 -0.82 14.02
C ARG A 270 13.58 -1.60 13.05
N ILE A 271 14.25 -2.20 12.07
CA ILE A 271 13.67 -3.09 11.08
C ILE A 271 14.12 -4.51 11.42
N PHE A 272 13.14 -5.41 11.51
CA PHE A 272 13.35 -6.83 11.74
C PHE A 272 12.76 -7.64 10.59
N ARG A 273 13.38 -8.78 10.29
CA ARG A 273 12.82 -9.82 9.44
C ARG A 273 12.09 -10.85 10.29
N PHE A 274 10.90 -11.24 9.85
CA PHE A 274 10.08 -12.30 10.42
C PHE A 274 9.79 -13.34 9.35
N VAL A 275 9.69 -14.60 9.75
CA VAL A 275 9.13 -15.68 8.92
C VAL A 275 7.74 -16.00 9.47
N PHE A 276 6.77 -16.25 8.58
CA PHE A 276 5.43 -16.65 9.01
C PHE A 276 5.49 -17.88 9.93
N ASP A 277 4.67 -17.86 10.99
CA ASP A 277 4.58 -18.91 12.01
C ASP A 277 5.89 -19.21 12.79
N SER A 278 6.96 -18.43 12.56
CA SER A 278 8.16 -18.44 13.39
C SER A 278 7.99 -17.53 14.61
N LYS A 279 8.69 -17.86 15.69
CA LYS A 279 8.71 -17.07 16.93
C LYS A 279 9.91 -16.12 17.03
N SER A 280 10.89 -16.28 16.16
CA SER A 280 12.13 -15.50 16.21
C SER A 280 12.17 -14.46 15.10
N SER A 281 12.60 -13.26 15.45
CA SER A 281 12.94 -12.22 14.50
C SER A 281 14.46 -12.08 14.31
N GLU A 282 14.85 -11.61 13.13
CA GLU A 282 16.23 -11.24 12.82
C GLU A 282 16.32 -9.72 12.74
N PHE A 283 17.19 -9.11 13.52
CA PHE A 283 17.47 -7.68 13.41
C PHE A 283 18.24 -7.39 12.13
N LEU A 284 17.74 -6.46 11.31
CA LEU A 284 18.41 -6.05 10.07
C LEU A 284 19.05 -4.68 10.18
N LYS A 285 18.33 -3.69 10.71
CA LYS A 285 18.78 -2.30 10.65
C LYS A 285 18.17 -1.44 11.74
N GLU A 286 18.98 -0.50 12.23
CA GLU A 286 18.54 0.62 13.05
C GLU A 286 18.62 1.93 12.24
N ILE A 287 17.61 2.77 12.44
CA ILE A 287 17.41 4.07 11.81
C ILE A 287 17.31 5.09 12.94
N GLN A 288 18.11 6.14 12.87
CA GLN A 288 18.17 7.18 13.91
C GLN A 288 17.33 8.41 13.55
N ASP A 289 17.08 8.64 12.26
CA ASP A 289 16.28 9.77 11.81
C ASP A 289 14.78 9.43 11.85
N PRO A 290 13.94 10.19 12.59
CA PRO A 290 12.51 9.93 12.64
C PRO A 290 11.80 10.06 11.28
N SER A 291 12.36 10.84 10.35
CA SER A 291 11.80 11.07 9.01
C SER A 291 12.04 9.92 8.04
N GLU A 292 12.97 9.02 8.35
CA GLU A 292 13.32 7.84 7.55
C GLU A 292 12.40 6.66 7.88
N ILE A 293 11.56 6.22 6.93
CA ILE A 293 10.57 5.16 7.15
C ILE A 293 10.76 3.98 6.20
N LEU A 294 10.48 2.76 6.66
CA LEU A 294 10.44 1.58 5.79
C LEU A 294 9.32 1.77 4.74
N PHE A 295 9.71 1.81 3.48
CA PHE A 295 8.82 2.16 2.38
C PHE A 295 8.25 0.92 1.68
N SER A 296 9.12 0.12 1.08
CA SER A 296 8.75 -1.10 0.35
C SER A 296 9.85 -2.14 0.41
N ILE A 297 9.50 -3.37 0.02
CA ILE A 297 10.39 -4.51 -0.19
C ILE A 297 10.29 -4.92 -1.65
N ARG A 298 11.42 -5.31 -2.23
CA ARG A 298 11.55 -5.71 -3.63
C ARG A 298 11.63 -7.22 -3.77
N ASN A 299 11.33 -7.74 -4.96
CA ASN A 299 11.35 -9.18 -5.24
C ASN A 299 12.77 -9.77 -5.15
N ASN A 300 13.80 -8.96 -5.36
CA ASN A 300 15.19 -9.38 -5.19
C ASN A 300 15.68 -9.37 -3.73
N GLY A 301 14.79 -9.13 -2.77
CA GLY A 301 15.07 -9.05 -1.34
C GLY A 301 15.66 -7.71 -0.86
N GLU A 302 15.91 -6.76 -1.76
CA GLU A 302 16.26 -5.40 -1.37
C GLU A 302 15.05 -4.69 -0.75
N PHE A 303 15.27 -3.64 0.03
CA PHE A 303 14.20 -2.80 0.55
C PHE A 303 14.55 -1.32 0.50
N TYR A 304 13.51 -0.48 0.43
CA TYR A 304 13.66 0.96 0.41
C TYR A 304 13.33 1.57 1.76
N ILE A 305 14.18 2.50 2.20
CA ILE A 305 13.86 3.47 3.24
C ILE A 305 13.57 4.81 2.57
N TRP A 306 12.40 5.36 2.86
CA TRP A 306 11.95 6.65 2.37
C TRP A 306 12.42 7.78 3.28
N GLU A 307 12.94 8.83 2.68
CA GLU A 307 13.30 10.07 3.34
C GLU A 307 12.76 11.26 2.53
N THR A 308 12.16 12.21 3.23
CA THR A 308 11.59 13.40 2.59
C THR A 308 12.65 14.49 2.44
N GLU A 309 12.92 14.91 1.21
CA GLU A 309 13.91 15.95 0.89
C GLU A 309 13.22 17.25 0.44
N ASP A 310 13.98 18.36 0.48
CA ASP A 310 13.60 19.66 -0.13
C ASP A 310 12.21 20.17 0.27
N GLY A 311 11.82 20.02 1.54
CA GLY A 311 10.51 20.44 2.04
C GLY A 311 9.35 19.67 1.42
N GLY A 312 9.60 18.44 0.94
CA GLY A 312 8.62 17.57 0.31
C GLY A 312 8.66 17.58 -1.21
N ASN A 313 9.47 18.43 -1.85
CA ASN A 313 9.57 18.48 -3.32
C ASN A 313 10.36 17.32 -3.93
N ALA A 314 11.04 16.52 -3.11
CA ALA A 314 11.65 15.28 -3.53
C ALA A 314 11.57 14.24 -2.41
N ALA A 315 11.76 12.98 -2.78
CA ALA A 315 11.98 11.90 -1.84
C ALA A 315 13.23 11.12 -2.22
N ARG A 316 14.07 10.80 -1.23
CA ARG A 316 15.18 9.88 -1.39
C ARG A 316 14.74 8.49 -0.94
N LEU A 317 15.00 7.51 -1.78
CA LEU A 317 14.85 6.09 -1.48
C LEU A 317 16.26 5.54 -1.24
N GLN A 318 16.60 5.32 0.02
CA GLN A 318 17.81 4.59 0.38
C GLN A 318 17.57 3.11 0.09
N VAL A 319 18.41 2.51 -0.73
CA VAL A 319 18.31 1.10 -1.14
C VAL A 319 19.19 0.26 -0.23
N HIS A 320 18.59 -0.73 0.40
CA HIS A 320 19.28 -1.68 1.26
C HIS A 320 19.23 -3.09 0.68
N ASP A 321 20.31 -3.85 0.83
CA ASP A 321 20.31 -5.28 0.53
C ASP A 321 19.52 -6.08 1.58
N LYS A 322 19.38 -7.38 1.35
CA LYS A 322 18.65 -8.28 2.24
C LYS A 322 19.30 -8.38 3.64
N GLU A 323 20.57 -8.07 3.80
CA GLU A 323 21.26 -8.02 5.09
C GLU A 323 21.11 -6.66 5.80
N GLY A 324 20.47 -5.67 5.17
CA GLY A 324 20.26 -4.33 5.73
C GLY A 324 21.37 -3.34 5.43
N ASN A 325 22.38 -3.71 4.65
CA ASN A 325 23.45 -2.80 4.25
C ASN A 325 22.94 -1.81 3.20
N HIS A 326 23.30 -0.54 3.36
CA HIS A 326 23.02 0.48 2.36
C HIS A 326 23.88 0.25 1.10
N ILE A 327 23.24 0.13 -0.06
CA ILE A 327 23.91 -0.15 -1.33
C ILE A 327 23.82 0.99 -2.35
N ASN A 328 22.72 1.76 -2.39
CA ASN A 328 22.53 2.85 -3.35
C ASN A 328 21.43 3.84 -2.91
N ASN A 329 21.29 4.97 -3.59
CA ASN A 329 20.18 5.90 -3.42
C ASN A 329 19.47 6.17 -4.75
N LYS A 330 18.14 6.13 -4.71
CA LYS A 330 17.29 6.66 -5.79
C LYS A 330 16.58 7.92 -5.30
N ARG A 331 16.20 8.80 -6.20
CA ARG A 331 15.47 10.03 -5.88
C ARG A 331 14.29 10.22 -6.79
N ILE A 332 13.16 10.55 -6.19
CA ILE A 332 11.91 10.88 -6.85
C ILE A 332 11.76 12.40 -6.83
N PRO A 333 12.02 13.11 -7.94
CA PRO A 333 11.81 14.54 -8.02
C PRO A 333 10.35 14.86 -8.35
N PHE A 334 9.59 15.40 -7.40
CA PHE A 334 8.21 15.82 -7.66
C PHE A 334 8.18 17.16 -8.40
N SER A 335 7.73 17.14 -9.66
CA SER A 335 7.64 18.38 -10.45
C SER A 335 6.60 19.35 -9.86
N SER A 336 6.91 20.64 -9.81
CA SER A 336 6.02 21.64 -9.24
C SER A 336 4.62 21.67 -9.92
N PRO A 337 3.55 22.00 -9.17
CA PRO A 337 3.52 22.26 -7.72
C PRO A 337 3.35 20.98 -6.88
N ARG A 338 4.09 20.86 -5.77
CA ARG A 338 4.05 19.68 -4.87
C ARG A 338 2.66 19.34 -4.34
N GLY A 339 1.81 20.34 -4.11
CA GLY A 339 0.43 20.14 -3.61
C GLY A 339 -0.49 19.35 -4.54
N GLN A 340 -0.10 19.13 -5.81
CA GLN A 340 -0.84 18.27 -6.73
C GLN A 340 -0.49 16.79 -6.59
N TRP A 341 0.67 16.47 -6.03
CA TRP A 341 1.12 15.11 -5.79
C TRP A 341 0.51 14.56 -4.51
N ARG A 342 0.07 13.32 -4.57
CA ARG A 342 -0.58 12.61 -3.47
C ARG A 342 0.35 11.51 -2.99
N GLU A 343 -0.14 10.28 -3.03
CA GLU A 343 0.52 9.09 -2.51
C GLU A 343 1.61 8.61 -3.46
N THR A 344 2.60 7.93 -2.86
CA THR A 344 3.63 7.17 -3.56
C THR A 344 3.65 5.77 -2.98
N TYR A 345 3.60 4.75 -3.83
CA TYR A 345 3.47 3.35 -3.43
C TYR A 345 4.21 2.44 -4.41
N THR A 346 4.34 1.17 -4.05
CA THR A 346 4.90 0.14 -4.93
C THR A 346 3.91 -0.98 -5.16
N ASP A 347 4.11 -1.72 -6.24
CA ASP A 347 3.45 -3.01 -6.47
C ASP A 347 4.39 -4.19 -6.12
N ALA A 348 3.92 -5.41 -6.38
CA ALA A 348 4.67 -6.65 -6.25
C ALA A 348 5.75 -6.83 -7.34
N PHE A 349 5.98 -5.86 -8.22
CA PHE A 349 6.89 -5.96 -9.37
C PHE A 349 7.98 -4.89 -9.34
N ASP A 350 8.27 -4.36 -8.14
CA ASP A 350 9.23 -3.28 -7.92
C ASP A 350 8.90 -1.96 -8.63
N ASN A 351 7.73 -1.80 -9.23
CA ASN A 351 7.36 -0.51 -9.83
C ASN A 351 7.02 0.47 -8.72
N ILE A 352 7.53 1.70 -8.83
CA ILE A 352 7.17 2.79 -7.93
C ILE A 352 6.21 3.71 -8.66
N TYR A 353 5.08 4.00 -8.01
CA TYR A 353 4.03 4.84 -8.55
C TYR A 353 3.83 6.07 -7.70
N SER A 354 3.46 7.17 -8.34
CA SER A 354 2.88 8.33 -7.64
C SER A 354 1.63 8.82 -8.33
N VAL A 355 0.73 9.40 -7.54
CA VAL A 355 -0.53 9.96 -8.05
C VAL A 355 -0.45 11.47 -8.08
N ARG A 356 -0.90 12.07 -9.18
CA ARG A 356 -0.97 13.53 -9.35
C ARG A 356 -2.35 13.94 -9.84
N ILE A 357 -2.89 15.00 -9.26
CA ILE A 357 -4.13 15.62 -9.76
C ILE A 357 -3.76 16.79 -10.65
N ARG A 358 -4.08 16.71 -11.94
CA ARG A 358 -3.72 17.72 -12.94
C ARG A 358 -4.74 17.81 -14.05
N ALA A 359 -5.08 19.04 -14.45
CA ALA A 359 -5.91 19.34 -15.62
C ALA A 359 -7.21 18.51 -15.71
N GLY A 360 -7.93 18.38 -14.59
CA GLY A 360 -9.19 17.64 -14.53
C GLY A 360 -9.03 16.11 -14.60
N ALA A 361 -7.84 15.58 -14.37
CA ALA A 361 -7.57 14.16 -14.35
C ALA A 361 -6.77 13.75 -13.11
N LEU A 362 -6.91 12.47 -12.77
CA LEU A 362 -6.04 11.74 -11.87
C LEU A 362 -4.99 11.02 -12.72
N GLU A 363 -3.76 11.51 -12.67
CA GLU A 363 -2.61 10.96 -13.40
C GLU A 363 -1.87 9.97 -12.49
N VAL A 364 -1.65 8.75 -12.99
CA VAL A 364 -0.81 7.75 -12.34
C VAL A 364 0.52 7.74 -13.04
N TYR A 365 1.57 8.09 -12.31
CA TYR A 365 2.93 8.11 -12.79
C TYR A 365 3.67 6.86 -12.33
N ARG A 366 4.49 6.28 -13.21
CA ARG A 366 5.51 5.28 -12.89
C ARG A 366 6.88 5.96 -12.88
N TRP A 367 7.72 5.62 -11.90
CA TRP A 367 9.10 6.10 -11.80
C TRP A 367 10.06 5.04 -12.33
N ILE A 368 10.90 5.43 -13.31
CA ILE A 368 11.85 4.55 -14.01
C ILE A 368 13.28 5.04 -13.95
#